data_AF-A0A378N1K3-F1
#
_entry.id   AF-A0A378N1K3-F1
#
_cell.length_a   1.000
_cell.length_b   1.000
_cell.length_c   1.000
_cell.angle_alpha   90.00
_cell.angle_beta   90.00
_cell.angle_gamma   90.00
#
_symmetry.space_group_name_H-M   'P 1'
#
loop_
_entity.id
_entity.type
_entity.pdbx_description
1 polymer ?
#
loop_
_entity_poly.entity_id
_entity_poly.type
_entity_poly.pdbx_seq_one_letter_code
_entity_poly.pdbx_strand_id
1 'polypeptide(L)'
;MSILDTYLHGVEVVEVNAGGVTISTAATSVIGVVCTGDQADAETFPLNTPVLITNPLNYLEKAGSTGTLRRTLNSIGSIVKTPTVIVRVAESDDSDTLTANIVGTQENGKFTGIKALLTAQSTVFVKPKLLCVPQHDNQAVATELLAVAKKLNAFAFISTTGQPPRNKPMLIAKTSPA
;
A
#
# COMPACT_ATOMS: atom_id res chain seq x y z
N MET A 1 42.25 28.99 15.35
CA MET A 1 42.32 29.42 13.93
C MET A 1 41.29 28.58 13.19
N SER A 2 40.30 29.25 12.60
CA SER A 2 39.06 28.68 12.07
C SER A 2 39.33 27.79 10.85
N ILE A 3 38.58 26.69 10.72
CA ILE A 3 38.49 25.78 9.55
C ILE A 3 38.01 26.49 8.26
N LEU A 4 37.85 27.82 8.26
CA LEU A 4 37.24 28.61 7.18
C LEU A 4 38.23 29.36 6.28
N ASP A 5 39.55 29.16 6.42
CA ASP A 5 40.56 29.94 5.68
C ASP A 5 41.40 29.14 4.66
N THR A 6 41.07 27.87 4.40
CA THR A 6 41.80 27.05 3.41
C THR A 6 40.93 26.74 2.21
N TYR A 7 40.73 27.76 1.35
CA TYR A 7 40.12 27.59 0.04
C TYR A 7 41.15 27.01 -0.94
N LEU A 8 41.00 25.73 -1.31
CA LEU A 8 41.78 25.15 -2.40
C LEU A 8 41.29 25.73 -3.74
N HIS A 9 42.17 26.44 -4.44
CA HIS A 9 41.92 26.94 -5.80
C HIS A 9 42.34 25.91 -6.88
N GLY A 10 42.16 24.62 -6.58
CA GLY A 10 42.58 23.50 -7.42
C GLY A 10 41.66 22.30 -7.27
N VAL A 11 41.94 21.23 -8.01
CA VAL A 11 41.20 19.96 -7.93
C VAL A 11 41.68 19.17 -6.72
N GLU A 12 40.76 18.84 -5.82
CA GLU A 12 40.96 17.84 -4.76
C GLU A 12 40.47 16.48 -5.27
N VAL A 13 41.31 15.46 -5.16
CA VAL A 13 40.92 14.07 -5.45
C VAL A 13 40.67 13.37 -4.12
N VAL A 14 39.39 13.16 -3.81
CA VAL A 14 38.98 12.29 -2.71
C VAL A 14 38.66 10.92 -3.29
N GLU A 15 39.55 9.96 -3.10
CA GLU A 15 39.32 8.59 -3.55
C GLU A 15 38.37 7.89 -2.58
N VAL A 16 37.08 7.93 -2.91
CA VAL A 16 36.04 7.27 -2.12
C VAL A 16 36.00 5.79 -2.53
N ASN A 17 36.65 4.92 -1.75
CA ASN A 17 36.52 3.46 -1.87
C ASN A 17 35.25 2.98 -1.14
N ALA A 18 34.11 3.62 -1.40
CA ALA A 18 32.83 3.11 -0.93
C ALA A 18 32.53 1.84 -1.74
N GLY A 19 32.47 0.70 -1.05
CA GLY A 19 32.12 -0.59 -1.65
C GLY A 19 30.85 -0.50 -2.51
N GLY A 20 30.76 -1.41 -3.49
CA GLY A 20 29.78 -1.35 -4.59
C GLY A 20 28.39 -0.88 -4.16
N VAL A 21 27.84 0.07 -4.93
CA VAL A 21 26.47 0.56 -4.73
C VAL A 21 25.53 -0.63 -4.70
N THR A 22 24.79 -0.81 -3.60
CA THR A 22 23.81 -1.88 -3.49
C THR A 22 22.73 -1.68 -4.56
N ILE A 23 22.71 -2.55 -5.57
CA ILE A 23 21.64 -2.58 -6.56
C ILE A 23 20.44 -3.28 -5.89
N SER A 24 19.45 -2.50 -5.47
CA SER A 24 18.18 -3.08 -5.04
C SER A 24 17.30 -3.36 -6.26
N THR A 25 16.91 -4.61 -6.48
CA THR A 25 15.87 -4.93 -7.45
C THR A 25 14.56 -4.30 -6.97
N ALA A 26 13.93 -3.45 -7.79
CA ALA A 26 12.62 -2.92 -7.49
C ALA A 26 11.61 -4.08 -7.46
N ALA A 27 11.05 -4.36 -6.29
CA ALA A 27 10.02 -5.39 -6.15
C ALA A 27 8.76 -4.95 -6.90
N THR A 28 8.45 -5.61 -8.02
CA THR A 28 7.23 -5.36 -8.81
C THR A 28 6.01 -6.07 -8.24
N SER A 29 6.19 -7.04 -7.35
CA SER A 29 5.15 -7.90 -6.77
C SER A 29 4.67 -7.47 -5.39
N VAL A 30 4.76 -6.19 -5.04
CA VAL A 30 4.28 -5.70 -3.74
C VAL A 30 2.78 -5.45 -3.82
N ILE A 31 2.02 -6.18 -3.01
CA ILE A 31 0.56 -6.03 -2.91
C ILE A 31 0.25 -4.96 -1.84
N GLY A 32 -0.57 -3.97 -2.18
CA GLY A 32 -1.15 -3.01 -1.25
C GLY A 32 -2.63 -3.31 -1.06
N VAL A 33 -3.04 -3.67 0.16
CA VAL A 33 -4.42 -3.99 0.49
C VAL A 33 -4.97 -3.05 1.55
N VAL A 34 -6.21 -2.61 1.37
CA VAL A 34 -6.98 -1.90 2.41
C VAL A 34 -8.03 -2.87 2.92
N CYS A 35 -8.03 -3.16 4.21
CA CYS A 35 -8.89 -4.18 4.81
C CYS A 35 -9.57 -3.66 6.09
N THR A 36 -10.77 -4.18 6.34
CA THR A 36 -11.48 -4.06 7.62
C THR A 36 -11.09 -5.19 8.55
N GLY A 37 -11.11 -4.95 9.85
CA GLY A 37 -10.83 -5.96 10.87
C GLY A 37 -10.76 -5.38 12.27
N ASP A 38 -11.92 -5.23 12.91
CA ASP A 38 -12.00 -4.66 14.26
C ASP A 38 -11.33 -5.54 15.33
N GLN A 39 -11.34 -6.87 15.13
CA GLN A 39 -10.69 -7.83 16.03
C GLN A 39 -9.21 -8.06 15.72
N ALA A 40 -8.63 -7.30 14.78
CA ALA A 40 -7.20 -7.39 14.50
C ALA A 40 -6.38 -6.74 15.63
N ASP A 41 -5.23 -7.34 15.94
CA ASP A 41 -4.30 -6.85 16.94
C ASP A 41 -3.84 -5.42 16.61
N ALA A 42 -4.11 -4.46 17.50
CA ALA A 42 -3.89 -3.04 17.25
C ALA A 42 -2.40 -2.66 17.23
N GLU A 43 -1.54 -3.45 17.90
CA GLU A 43 -0.09 -3.24 17.88
C GLU A 43 0.52 -3.67 16.55
N THR A 44 0.08 -4.82 16.03
CA THR A 44 0.56 -5.36 14.76
C THR A 44 -0.10 -4.67 13.56
N PHE A 45 -1.38 -4.29 13.68
CA PHE A 45 -2.16 -3.64 12.64
C PHE A 45 -2.77 -2.32 13.15
N PRO A 46 -1.96 -1.28 13.38
CA PRO A 46 -2.45 0.04 13.74
C PRO A 46 -3.45 0.58 12.71
N LEU A 47 -4.46 1.30 13.19
CA LEU A 47 -5.48 1.90 12.34
C LEU A 47 -4.85 2.93 11.39
N ASN A 48 -5.29 2.92 10.12
CA ASN A 48 -4.89 3.86 9.07
C ASN A 48 -3.37 3.98 8.85
N THR A 49 -2.60 2.98 9.26
CA THR A 49 -1.14 2.99 9.16
C THR A 49 -0.69 1.83 8.28
N PRO A 50 0.13 2.07 7.25
CA PRO A 50 0.63 1.00 6.39
C PRO A 50 1.63 0.13 7.15
N VAL A 51 1.39 -1.17 7.16
CA VAL A 51 2.28 -2.18 7.75
C VAL A 51 2.75 -3.13 6.66
N LEU A 52 4.06 -3.39 6.62
CA LEU A 52 4.64 -4.37 5.70
C LEU A 52 4.68 -5.75 6.35
N ILE A 53 4.13 -6.73 5.64
CA ILE A 53 4.20 -8.15 6.00
C ILE A 53 4.87 -8.92 4.86
N THR A 54 5.88 -9.70 5.21
CA THR A 54 6.63 -10.53 4.25
C THR A 54 6.07 -11.95 4.14
N ASN A 55 5.41 -12.44 5.18
CA ASN A 55 4.79 -13.76 5.21
C ASN A 55 3.35 -13.67 5.75
N PRO A 56 2.32 -13.56 4.89
CA PRO A 56 0.94 -13.33 5.31
C PRO A 56 0.35 -14.44 6.20
N LEU A 57 0.82 -15.68 6.06
CA LEU A 57 0.29 -16.82 6.83
C LEU A 57 0.65 -16.74 8.32
N ASN A 58 1.81 -16.19 8.66
CA ASN A 58 2.27 -16.08 10.05
C ASN A 58 1.47 -15.04 10.86
N TYR A 59 0.72 -14.17 10.19
CA TYR A 59 -0.03 -13.09 10.82
C TYR A 59 -1.55 -13.35 10.82
N LEU A 60 -1.99 -14.55 10.42
CA LEU A 60 -3.41 -14.92 10.42
C LEU A 60 -4.03 -14.89 11.81
N GLU A 61 -3.29 -15.31 12.83
CA GLU A 61 -3.76 -15.26 14.23
C GLU A 61 -3.97 -13.83 14.70
N LYS A 62 -3.11 -12.91 14.26
CA LYS A 62 -3.14 -11.48 14.62
C LYS A 62 -4.15 -10.67 13.81
N ALA A 63 -4.62 -11.21 12.68
CA ALA A 63 -5.59 -10.56 11.81
C ALA A 63 -7.03 -10.60 12.37
N GLY A 64 -7.28 -11.40 13.41
CA GLY A 64 -8.61 -11.56 14.00
C GLY A 64 -9.55 -12.42 13.13
N SER A 65 -10.75 -12.70 13.65
CA SER A 65 -11.74 -13.53 12.97
C SER A 65 -12.71 -12.76 12.07
N THR A 66 -12.88 -11.46 12.31
CA THR A 66 -13.86 -10.55 11.68
C THR A 66 -13.26 -9.72 10.55
N GLY A 67 -14.13 -9.11 9.74
CA GLY A 67 -13.75 -8.27 8.61
C GLY A 67 -13.15 -9.03 7.43
N THR A 68 -12.43 -8.30 6.58
CA THR A 68 -11.87 -8.79 5.31
C THR A 68 -10.39 -9.16 5.40
N LEU A 69 -9.69 -8.75 6.47
CA LEU A 69 -8.24 -8.90 6.61
C LEU A 69 -7.77 -10.35 6.59
N ARG A 70 -8.31 -11.21 7.47
CA ARG A 70 -7.88 -12.62 7.58
C ARG A 70 -8.12 -13.40 6.30
N ARG A 71 -9.28 -13.20 5.65
CA ARG A 71 -9.61 -13.84 4.37
C ARG A 71 -8.61 -13.45 3.28
N THR A 72 -8.26 -12.16 3.22
CA THR A 72 -7.31 -11.61 2.25
C THR A 72 -5.92 -12.20 2.45
N LEU A 73 -5.41 -12.21 3.68
CA LEU A 73 -4.11 -12.80 4.01
C LEU A 73 -4.04 -14.30 3.70
N ASN A 74 -5.10 -15.04 4.00
CA ASN A 74 -5.15 -16.47 3.69
C ASN A 74 -5.17 -16.70 2.16
N SER A 75 -5.94 -15.89 1.44
CA SER A 75 -6.07 -16.02 -0.02
C SER A 75 -4.74 -15.73 -0.71
N ILE A 76 -4.04 -14.67 -0.31
CA ILE A 76 -2.70 -14.33 -0.83
C ILE A 76 -1.70 -15.42 -0.43
N GLY A 77 -1.63 -15.76 0.86
CA GLY A 77 -0.67 -16.71 1.40
C GLY A 77 -0.82 -18.14 0.86
N SER A 78 -2.01 -18.52 0.42
CA SER A 78 -2.25 -19.82 -0.23
C SER A 78 -1.64 -19.92 -1.64
N ILE A 79 -1.43 -18.79 -2.31
CA ILE A 79 -0.89 -18.75 -3.68
C ILE A 79 0.59 -18.40 -3.65
N VAL A 80 0.96 -17.33 -2.95
CA VAL A 80 2.33 -16.79 -2.98
C VAL A 80 2.70 -16.08 -1.68
N LYS A 81 3.97 -16.22 -1.29
CA LYS A 81 4.58 -15.45 -0.20
C LYS A 81 5.24 -14.22 -0.81
N THR A 82 4.55 -13.09 -0.77
CA THR A 82 5.04 -11.83 -1.34
C THR A 82 4.92 -10.70 -0.31
N PRO A 83 5.81 -9.70 -0.32
CA PRO A 83 5.65 -8.50 0.49
C PRO A 83 4.28 -7.86 0.25
N THR A 84 3.52 -7.72 1.33
CA THR A 84 2.16 -7.19 1.34
C THR A 84 2.10 -6.02 2.30
N VAL A 85 1.74 -4.85 1.80
CA VAL A 85 1.44 -3.66 2.59
C VAL A 85 -0.04 -3.66 2.92
N ILE A 86 -0.36 -3.58 4.21
CA ILE A 86 -1.73 -3.64 4.71
C ILE A 86 -2.05 -2.33 5.39
N VAL A 87 -3.19 -1.75 5.05
CA VAL A 87 -3.80 -0.63 5.78
C VAL A 87 -5.11 -1.12 6.38
N ARG A 88 -5.19 -1.10 7.71
CA ARG A 88 -6.42 -1.40 8.43
C ARG A 88 -7.29 -0.15 8.51
N VAL A 89 -8.56 -0.27 8.13
CA VAL A 89 -9.59 0.78 8.32
C VAL A 89 -10.64 0.33 9.32
N ALA A 90 -11.31 1.30 9.94
CA ALA A 90 -12.37 1.02 10.91
C ALA A 90 -13.59 0.44 10.20
N GLU A 91 -14.15 -0.63 10.75
CA GLU A 91 -15.41 -1.19 10.28
C GLU A 91 -16.58 -0.30 10.74
N SER A 92 -17.67 -0.34 9.98
CA SER A 92 -18.92 0.36 10.31
C SER A 92 -20.08 -0.40 9.69
N ASP A 93 -21.20 -0.46 10.39
CA ASP A 93 -22.44 -1.10 9.90
C ASP A 93 -23.13 -0.29 8.80
N ASP A 94 -22.86 1.02 8.76
CA ASP A 94 -23.38 1.91 7.71
C ASP A 94 -22.44 1.92 6.50
N SER A 95 -23.02 1.67 5.31
CA SER A 95 -22.26 1.51 4.08
C SER A 95 -21.55 2.80 3.65
N ASP A 96 -22.14 3.95 3.94
CA ASP A 96 -21.61 5.24 3.51
C ASP A 96 -20.42 5.65 4.38
N THR A 97 -20.53 5.50 5.70
CA THR A 97 -19.40 5.68 6.63
C THR A 97 -18.28 4.69 6.38
N LEU A 98 -18.58 3.41 6.10
CA LEU A 98 -17.56 2.43 5.73
C LEU A 98 -16.83 2.82 4.45
N THR A 99 -17.57 3.28 3.44
CA THR A 99 -17.01 3.77 2.18
C THR A 99 -16.09 4.97 2.39
N ALA A 100 -16.51 5.93 3.24
CA ALA A 100 -15.73 7.09 3.59
C ALA A 100 -14.42 6.70 4.31
N ASN A 101 -14.50 5.76 5.25
CA ASN A 101 -13.33 5.23 5.97
C ASN A 101 -12.33 4.55 5.02
N ILE A 102 -12.82 3.81 4.03
CA ILE A 102 -11.99 3.12 3.03
C ILE A 102 -11.34 4.14 2.08
N VAL A 103 -12.11 5.07 1.52
CA VAL A 103 -11.57 6.13 0.64
C VAL A 103 -10.50 6.94 1.37
N GLY A 104 -10.81 7.31 2.60
CA GLY A 104 -9.94 8.07 3.48
C GLY A 104 -9.79 9.54 3.09
N THR A 105 -9.39 10.32 4.08
CA THR A 105 -9.13 11.75 4.01
C THR A 105 -7.68 12.02 4.41
N GLN A 106 -7.27 13.29 4.27
CA GLN A 106 -6.05 13.76 4.89
C GLN A 106 -6.48 14.57 6.12
N GLU A 107 -6.28 14.01 7.31
CA GLU A 107 -6.62 14.66 8.57
C GLU A 107 -5.40 14.68 9.48
N ASN A 108 -5.12 15.84 10.09
CA ASN A 108 -3.98 16.05 10.98
C ASN A 108 -2.62 15.64 10.38
N GLY A 109 -2.43 15.90 9.09
CA GLY A 109 -1.19 15.56 8.36
C GLY A 109 -0.99 14.06 8.13
N LYS A 110 -1.96 13.21 8.50
CA LYS A 110 -1.96 11.77 8.23
C LYS A 110 -2.95 11.45 7.13
N PHE A 111 -2.56 10.52 6.27
CA PHE A 111 -3.46 9.96 5.27
C PHE A 111 -4.15 8.73 5.86
N THR A 112 -5.45 8.60 5.63
CA THR A 112 -6.25 7.45 6.07
C THR A 112 -6.72 6.62 4.87
N GLY A 113 -7.19 5.40 5.11
CA GLY A 113 -7.75 4.53 4.06
C GLY A 113 -6.81 4.27 2.89
N ILE A 114 -7.33 4.34 1.66
CA ILE A 114 -6.57 4.14 0.42
C ILE A 114 -5.44 5.17 0.28
N LYS A 115 -5.65 6.40 0.75
CA LYS A 115 -4.62 7.45 0.67
C LYS A 115 -3.41 7.14 1.56
N ALA A 116 -3.57 6.34 2.62
CA ALA A 116 -2.44 5.88 3.43
C ALA A 116 -1.45 5.01 2.63
N LEU A 117 -1.87 4.40 1.52
CA LEU A 117 -0.94 3.67 0.64
C LEU A 117 0.09 4.59 -0.04
N LEU A 118 -0.19 5.89 -0.14
CA LEU A 118 0.79 6.88 -0.64
C LEU A 118 1.96 7.06 0.32
N THR A 119 1.77 6.87 1.62
CA THR A 119 2.83 6.98 2.63
C THR A 119 3.59 5.68 2.84
N ALA A 120 3.18 4.57 2.21
CA ALA A 120 3.85 3.29 2.36
C ALA A 120 5.35 3.37 2.00
N GLN A 121 5.72 4.14 0.97
CA GLN A 121 7.13 4.31 0.60
C GLN A 121 7.95 5.01 1.68
N SER A 122 7.39 5.97 2.42
CA SER A 122 8.11 6.68 3.48
C SER A 122 8.08 5.94 4.82
N THR A 123 7.01 5.21 5.12
CA THR A 123 6.85 4.50 6.41
C THR A 123 7.51 3.13 6.40
N VAL A 124 7.28 2.33 5.35
CA VAL A 124 7.73 0.93 5.29
C VAL A 124 8.77 0.69 4.20
N PHE A 125 9.31 1.76 3.57
CA PHE A 125 10.34 1.73 2.53
C PHE A 125 9.97 0.95 1.25
N VAL A 126 8.72 0.49 1.14
CA VAL A 126 8.25 -0.33 0.02
C VAL A 126 7.10 0.38 -0.66
N LYS A 127 7.19 0.50 -1.99
CA LYS A 127 6.16 1.09 -2.82
C LYS A 127 5.21 0.00 -3.34
N PRO A 128 3.92 -0.01 -2.95
CA PRO A 128 2.97 -1.00 -3.46
C PRO A 128 2.67 -0.77 -4.94
N LYS A 129 2.63 -1.87 -5.71
CA LYS A 129 2.43 -1.87 -7.17
C LYS A 129 1.17 -2.59 -7.63
N LEU A 130 0.56 -3.39 -6.76
CA LEU A 130 -0.69 -4.10 -7.00
C LEU A 130 -1.66 -3.70 -5.89
N LEU A 131 -2.68 -2.89 -6.20
CA LEU A 131 -3.60 -2.33 -5.23
C LEU A 131 -4.96 -3.03 -5.31
N CYS A 132 -5.55 -3.36 -4.16
CA CYS A 132 -6.92 -3.85 -4.10
C CYS A 132 -7.62 -3.50 -2.77
N VAL A 133 -8.94 -3.44 -2.82
CA VAL A 133 -9.81 -3.30 -1.64
C VAL A 133 -10.77 -4.48 -1.62
N PRO A 134 -10.40 -5.58 -0.93
CA PRO A 134 -11.19 -6.80 -0.94
C PRO A 134 -12.64 -6.56 -0.51
N GLN A 135 -13.60 -7.03 -1.33
CA GLN A 135 -15.04 -7.06 -1.04
C GLN A 135 -15.75 -5.69 -0.93
N HIS A 136 -15.03 -4.57 -0.93
CA HIS A 136 -15.58 -3.22 -0.78
C HIS A 136 -15.30 -2.30 -1.98
N ASP A 137 -15.31 -2.86 -3.19
CA ASP A 137 -15.10 -2.15 -4.47
C ASP A 137 -16.37 -1.45 -4.98
N ASN A 138 -16.82 -0.38 -4.29
CA ASN A 138 -17.91 0.45 -4.82
C ASN A 138 -17.38 1.52 -5.79
N GLN A 139 -18.28 2.25 -6.47
CA GLN A 139 -17.89 3.25 -7.47
C GLN A 139 -16.99 4.37 -6.90
N ALA A 140 -17.26 4.81 -5.66
CA ALA A 140 -16.46 5.84 -5.00
C ALA A 140 -15.04 5.34 -4.68
N VAL A 141 -14.93 4.14 -4.10
CA VAL A 141 -13.67 3.45 -3.80
C VAL A 141 -12.88 3.19 -5.08
N ALA A 142 -13.52 2.69 -6.14
CA ALA A 142 -12.88 2.41 -7.42
C ALA A 142 -12.28 3.67 -8.06
N THR A 143 -12.98 4.80 -7.98
CA THR A 143 -12.53 6.09 -8.53
C THR A 143 -11.29 6.60 -7.80
N GLU A 144 -11.30 6.53 -6.48
CA GLU A 144 -10.18 6.97 -5.65
C GLU A 144 -8.99 6.01 -5.74
N LEU A 145 -9.24 4.70 -5.80
CA LEU A 145 -8.22 3.69 -6.02
C LEU A 145 -7.49 3.91 -7.35
N LEU A 146 -8.23 4.28 -8.41
CA LEU A 146 -7.64 4.65 -9.70
C LEU A 146 -6.78 5.92 -9.60
N ALA A 147 -7.22 6.92 -8.85
CA ALA A 147 -6.46 8.15 -8.64
C ALA A 147 -5.13 7.89 -7.90
N VAL A 148 -5.16 7.04 -6.86
CA VAL A 148 -3.97 6.64 -6.10
C VAL A 148 -3.06 5.72 -6.92
N ALA A 149 -3.63 4.79 -7.69
CA ALA A 149 -2.89 3.92 -8.59
C ALA A 149 -2.07 4.72 -9.62
N LYS A 150 -2.64 5.79 -10.19
CA LYS A 150 -1.93 6.73 -11.08
C LYS A 150 -0.74 7.39 -10.38
N LYS A 151 -0.90 7.89 -9.16
CA LYS A 151 0.20 8.51 -8.39
C LYS A 151 1.32 7.53 -8.07
N LEU A 152 0.98 6.27 -7.81
CA LEU A 152 1.95 5.22 -7.48
C LEU A 152 2.52 4.50 -8.72
N ASN A 153 2.02 4.78 -9.93
CA ASN A 153 2.28 3.96 -11.11
C ASN A 153 2.07 2.47 -10.79
N ALA A 154 0.90 2.16 -10.24
CA ALA A 154 0.49 0.86 -9.74
C ALA A 154 -0.76 0.39 -10.50
N PHE A 155 -1.04 -0.90 -10.45
CA PHE A 155 -2.25 -1.50 -11.00
C PHE A 155 -3.32 -1.62 -9.92
N ALA A 156 -4.55 -1.19 -10.21
CA ALA A 156 -5.70 -1.39 -9.34
C ALA A 156 -6.55 -2.57 -9.83
N PHE A 157 -6.90 -3.49 -8.93
CA PHE A 157 -7.84 -4.58 -9.18
C PHE A 157 -9.17 -4.24 -8.52
N ILE A 158 -10.21 -4.13 -9.33
CA ILE A 158 -11.56 -3.75 -8.91
C ILE A 158 -12.49 -4.88 -9.32
N SER A 159 -13.24 -5.43 -8.37
CA SER A 159 -14.25 -6.45 -8.64
C SER A 159 -15.56 -5.83 -9.16
N THR A 160 -16.20 -6.49 -10.13
CA THR A 160 -17.52 -6.09 -10.64
C THR A 160 -18.60 -6.90 -9.93
N THR A 161 -18.95 -6.51 -8.71
CA THR A 161 -20.01 -7.22 -7.97
C THR A 161 -21.36 -6.97 -8.66
N GLY A 162 -21.91 -7.98 -9.33
CA GLY A 162 -23.32 -8.00 -9.77
C GLY A 162 -23.64 -7.66 -11.23
N GLN A 163 -22.67 -7.51 -12.14
CA GLN A 163 -22.95 -7.33 -13.57
C GLN A 163 -22.30 -8.44 -14.41
N PRO A 164 -23.06 -9.18 -15.25
CA PRO A 164 -22.47 -10.14 -16.17
C PRO A 164 -21.49 -9.43 -17.13
N PRO A 165 -20.44 -10.10 -17.62
CA PRO A 165 -19.41 -9.47 -18.44
C PRO A 165 -20.00 -8.98 -19.76
N ARG A 166 -20.36 -7.69 -19.80
CA ARG A 166 -20.95 -7.05 -20.97
C ARG A 166 -19.82 -6.51 -21.86
N ASN A 167 -19.05 -7.42 -22.47
CA ASN A 167 -18.07 -7.12 -23.53
C ASN A 167 -17.05 -5.98 -23.26
N LYS A 168 -16.69 -5.72 -22.02
CA LYS A 168 -15.53 -4.86 -21.67
C LYS A 168 -14.62 -5.64 -20.73
N PRO A 169 -13.31 -5.75 -21.04
CA PRO A 169 -12.39 -6.44 -20.14
C PRO A 169 -12.43 -5.78 -18.76
N MET A 170 -12.27 -6.61 -17.73
CA MET A 170 -11.99 -6.19 -16.34
C MET A 170 -11.12 -4.93 -16.38
N LEU A 171 -11.55 -3.85 -15.72
CA LEU A 171 -10.92 -2.54 -15.82
C LEU A 171 -9.55 -2.56 -15.10
N ILE A 172 -8.59 -3.29 -15.67
CA ILE A 172 -7.18 -3.17 -15.36
C ILE A 172 -6.81 -1.81 -15.94
N ALA A 173 -6.88 -0.78 -15.11
CA ALA A 173 -6.33 0.51 -15.47
C ALA A 173 -4.81 0.35 -15.60
N LYS A 174 -4.34 -0.04 -16.79
CA LYS A 174 -2.95 0.10 -17.20
C LYS A 174 -2.68 1.60 -17.18
N THR A 175 -2.08 2.08 -16.08
CA THR A 175 -1.51 3.42 -16.05
C THR A 175 -0.34 3.40 -17.03
N SER A 176 -0.57 3.93 -18.23
CA SER A 176 0.49 4.13 -19.21
C SER A 176 1.57 5.01 -18.57
N PRO A 177 2.85 4.62 -18.59
CA PRO A 177 3.91 5.55 -18.27
C PRO A 177 3.84 6.69 -19.30
N ALA A 178 3.85 7.93 -18.82
CA ALA A 178 4.19 9.09 -19.64
C ALA A 178 5.70 9.08 -19.90
#